data_AF-A0A924GSM4-F1
#
_entry.id   AF-A0A924GSM4-F1
#
_cell.length_a   1.000
_cell.length_b   1.000
_cell.length_c   1.000
_cell.angle_alpha   90.00
_cell.angle_beta   90.00
_cell.angle_gamma   90.00
#
_symmetry.space_group_name_H-M   'P 1'
#
loop_
_entity.id
_entity.type
_entity.pdbx_description
1 polymer ?
#
loop_
_entity_poly.entity_id
_entity_poly.type
_entity_poly.pdbx_seq_one_letter_code
_entity_poly.pdbx_strand_id
1 'polypeptide(L)'
;MAVDSTFLLALAGMALASFACRISGFLLMGYVTITPRVEAALKAIPLSVMVGIVTPAATSGKLPELLALLAVGVVMKLVRNDLAAAVAGAATVAIARWLT
;
A
#
# COMPACT_ATOMS: atom_id res chain seq x y z
N MET A 1 10.55 -23.99 -9.51
CA MET A 1 10.18 -23.61 -8.12
C MET A 1 9.31 -24.70 -7.52
N ALA A 2 9.80 -25.45 -6.54
CA ALA A 2 8.91 -26.26 -5.72
C ALA A 2 8.15 -25.29 -4.80
N VAL A 3 6.83 -25.41 -4.75
CA VAL A 3 6.02 -24.57 -3.85
C VAL A 3 6.27 -25.06 -2.43
N ASP A 4 6.88 -24.20 -1.62
CA ASP A 4 7.21 -24.54 -0.25
C ASP A 4 5.94 -24.60 0.62
N SER A 5 5.82 -25.60 1.48
CA SER A 5 4.62 -25.78 2.31
C SER A 5 4.43 -24.62 3.28
N THR A 6 5.54 -24.05 3.76
CA THR A 6 5.56 -22.84 4.59
C THR A 6 5.01 -21.63 3.84
N PHE A 7 5.32 -21.51 2.54
CA PHE A 7 4.80 -20.41 1.72
C PHE A 7 3.28 -20.52 1.55
N LEU A 8 2.76 -21.73 1.30
CA LEU A 8 1.31 -21.95 1.18
C LEU A 8 0.58 -21.64 2.49
N LEU A 9 1.13 -22.05 3.63
CA LEU A 9 0.57 -21.73 4.95
C LEU A 9 0.58 -20.23 5.22
N ALA A 10 1.67 -19.53 4.90
CA ALA A 10 1.76 -18.08 5.05
C ALA A 10 0.74 -17.36 4.15
N LEU A 11 0.62 -17.77 2.88
CA LEU A 11 -0.34 -17.20 1.94
C LEU A 11 -1.78 -17.42 2.42
N ALA A 12 -2.11 -18.62 2.89
CA ALA A 12 -3.42 -18.93 3.44
C ALA A 12 -3.70 -18.08 4.69
N GLY A 13 -2.72 -17.89 5.57
CA GLY A 13 -2.82 -17.02 6.74
C GLY A 13 -3.08 -15.56 6.37
N MET A 14 -2.32 -15.00 5.43
CA MET A 14 -2.51 -13.62 4.94
C MET A 14 -3.88 -13.44 4.27
N ALA A 15 -4.32 -14.44 3.50
CA ALA A 15 -5.64 -14.44 2.88
C ALA A 15 -6.75 -14.42 3.94
N LEU A 16 -6.71 -15.33 4.90
CA LEU A 16 -7.67 -15.41 6.01
C LEU A 16 -7.72 -14.11 6.81
N ALA A 17 -6.57 -13.55 7.18
CA ALA A 17 -6.51 -12.28 7.89
C ALA A 17 -7.13 -11.13 7.07
N SER A 18 -6.86 -11.07 5.76
CA SER A 18 -7.43 -10.06 4.87
C SER A 18 -8.94 -10.16 4.77
N PHE A 19 -9.49 -11.37 4.64
CA PHE A 19 -10.93 -11.59 4.63
C PHE A 19 -11.57 -11.28 5.99
N ALA A 20 -10.93 -11.68 7.08
CA ALA A 20 -11.40 -11.39 8.43
C ALA A 20 -11.52 -9.87 8.67
N CYS A 21 -10.51 -9.08 8.29
CA CYS A 21 -10.54 -7.62 8.39
C CYS A 21 -11.66 -6.97 7.57
N ARG A 22 -11.97 -7.51 6.38
CA ARG A 22 -13.08 -7.00 5.54
C ARG A 22 -14.43 -7.33 6.17
N ILE A 23 -14.61 -8.58 6.60
CA ILE A 23 -15.85 -9.06 7.23
C ILE A 23 -16.11 -8.29 8.53
N SER A 24 -15.08 -8.13 9.37
CA SER A 24 -15.21 -7.39 10.61
C SER A 24 -15.62 -5.94 10.34
N GLY A 25 -14.98 -5.25 9.39
CA GLY A 25 -15.35 -3.89 9.02
C GLY A 25 -16.82 -3.77 8.59
N PHE A 26 -17.31 -4.71 7.79
CA PHE A 26 -18.71 -4.75 7.37
C PHE A 26 -19.68 -4.97 8.54
N LEU A 27 -19.39 -5.94 9.42
CA LEU A 27 -20.23 -6.21 10.59
C LEU A 27 -20.24 -5.03 11.56
N LEU A 28 -19.06 -4.46 11.87
CA LEU A 28 -18.91 -3.33 12.79
C LEU A 28 -19.68 -2.09 12.31
N MET A 29 -19.69 -1.82 11.01
CA MET A 29 -20.46 -0.70 10.43
C MET A 29 -21.97 -0.83 10.65
N GLY A 30 -22.50 -2.05 10.87
CA GLY A 30 -23.90 -2.27 11.24
C GLY A 30 -24.24 -1.90 12.69
N TYR A 31 -23.24 -1.82 13.57
CA TYR A 31 -23.43 -1.52 15.00
C TYR A 31 -23.01 -0.10 15.40
N VAL A 32 -22.27 0.61 14.55
CA VAL A 32 -21.76 1.96 14.86
C VAL A 32 -22.74 3.03 14.39
N THR A 33 -23.15 3.91 15.31
CA THR A 33 -23.93 5.10 14.97
C THR A 33 -23.02 6.13 14.30
N ILE A 34 -23.30 6.47 13.04
CA ILE A 34 -22.50 7.44 12.29
C ILE A 34 -22.83 8.86 12.78
N THR A 35 -21.96 9.40 13.63
CA THR A 35 -21.95 10.81 14.03
C THR A 35 -21.01 11.61 13.11
N PRO A 36 -21.18 12.94 12.96
CA PRO A 36 -20.33 13.75 12.07
C PRO A 36 -18.83 13.65 12.36
N ARG A 37 -18.43 13.37 13.61
CA ARG A 37 -17.03 13.13 13.98
C ARG A 37 -16.50 11.79 13.44
N VAL A 38 -17.31 10.73 13.51
CA VAL A 38 -16.95 9.41 12.99
C VAL A 38 -16.85 9.45 11.47
N GLU A 39 -17.79 10.12 10.79
CA GLU A 39 -17.73 10.28 9.33
C GLU A 39 -16.44 11.00 8.88
N ALA A 40 -16.07 12.09 9.57
CA ALA A 40 -14.82 12.79 9.29
C ALA A 40 -13.58 11.90 9.50
N ALA A 41 -13.57 11.10 10.58
CA ALA A 41 -12.51 10.13 10.83
C ALA A 41 -12.44 9.09 9.70
N LEU A 42 -13.57 8.50 9.31
CA LEU A 42 -13.64 7.50 8.23
C LEU A 42 -13.12 8.05 6.90
N LYS A 43 -13.44 9.31 6.56
CA LYS A 43 -12.91 9.97 5.35
C LYS A 43 -11.39 10.18 5.40
N ALA A 44 -10.80 10.30 6.59
CA ALA A 44 -9.36 10.51 6.77
C ALA A 44 -8.54 9.20 6.80
N ILE A 45 -9.16 8.06 7.10
CA ILE A 45 -8.48 6.75 7.21
C ILE A 45 -7.66 6.39 5.95
N PRO A 46 -8.20 6.47 4.71
CA PRO A 46 -7.45 6.03 3.53
C PRO A 46 -6.14 6.81 3.37
N LEU A 47 -6.20 8.13 3.55
CA LEU A 47 -5.02 8.99 3.45
C LEU A 47 -4.04 8.69 4.58
N SER A 48 -4.52 8.53 5.82
CA SER A 48 -3.67 8.21 6.97
C SER A 48 -2.90 6.90 6.78
N VAL A 49 -3.55 5.85 6.28
CA VAL A 49 -2.91 4.56 6.02
C VAL A 49 -1.88 4.67 4.90
N MET A 50 -2.21 5.37 3.80
CA MET A 50 -1.23 5.58 2.70
C MET A 50 0.01 6.32 3.20
N VAL A 51 -0.17 7.39 3.97
CA VAL A 51 0.96 8.12 4.58
C VAL A 51 1.75 7.21 5.52
N GLY A 52 1.07 6.41 6.35
CA GLY A 52 1.71 5.47 7.27
C GLY A 52 2.54 4.38 6.57
N ILE A 53 2.15 3.97 5.36
CA ILE A 53 2.91 3.00 4.55
C ILE A 53 4.09 3.68 3.83
N VAL A 54 3.86 4.87 3.27
CA VAL A 54 4.88 5.61 2.50
C VAL A 54 5.99 6.16 3.41
N THR A 55 5.66 6.57 4.64
CA THR A 55 6.62 7.15 5.58
C THR A 55 7.83 6.25 5.86
N PRO A 56 7.69 4.99 6.32
CA PRO A 56 8.83 4.11 6.56
C PRO A 56 9.58 3.75 5.28
N ALA A 57 8.90 3.64 4.14
CA ALA A 57 9.55 3.45 2.84
C ALA A 57 10.44 4.64 2.46
N ALA A 58 10.01 5.86 2.78
CA ALA A 58 10.80 7.07 2.54
C ALA A 58 11.97 7.23 3.51
N THR A 59 11.83 6.80 4.78
CA THR A 59 12.86 6.99 5.80
C THR A 59 13.88 5.86 5.87
N SER A 60 13.46 4.62 5.63
CA SER A 60 14.34 3.44 5.61
C SER A 60 14.94 3.19 4.22
N GLY A 61 14.38 3.84 3.21
CA GLY A 61 14.81 3.68 1.83
C GLY A 61 16.18 4.28 1.57
N LYS A 62 17.02 3.50 0.87
CA LYS A 62 18.30 4.00 0.32
C LYS A 62 18.02 5.00 -0.82
N LEU A 63 19.04 5.73 -1.28
CA LEU A 63 18.95 6.61 -2.47
C LEU A 63 18.04 6.09 -3.62
N PRO A 64 18.09 4.80 -4.03
CA PRO A 64 17.18 4.25 -5.05
C PRO A 64 15.68 4.36 -4.73
N GLU A 65 15.27 4.17 -3.47
CA GLU A 65 13.86 4.20 -3.08
C GLU A 65 13.32 5.63 -3.05
N LEU A 66 14.16 6.60 -2.67
CA LEU A 66 13.82 8.02 -2.71
C LEU A 66 13.63 8.52 -4.16
N LEU A 67 14.51 8.09 -5.07
CA LEU A 67 14.41 8.40 -6.50
C LEU A 67 13.17 7.76 -7.13
N ALA A 68 12.82 6.54 -6.73
CA ALA A 68 11.60 5.90 -7.19
C ALA A 68 10.34 6.62 -6.71
N LEU A 69 10.29 7.04 -5.44
CA LEU A 69 9.19 7.86 -4.90
C LEU A 69 9.01 9.17 -5.68
N LEU A 70 10.11 9.86 -6.00
CA LEU A 70 10.07 11.06 -6.83
C LEU A 70 9.56 10.75 -8.25
N ALA A 71 10.06 9.69 -8.87
CA ALA A 71 9.63 9.28 -10.21
C ALA A 71 8.13 8.95 -10.25
N VAL A 72 7.63 8.19 -9.27
CA VAL A 72 6.20 7.89 -9.13
C VAL A 72 5.39 9.18 -9.03
N GLY A 73 5.79 10.12 -8.16
CA GLY A 73 5.10 11.40 -7.99
C GLY A 73 5.06 12.25 -9.26
N VAL A 74 6.18 12.30 -10.00
CA VAL A 74 6.28 13.03 -11.27
C VAL A 74 5.39 12.40 -12.34
N VAL A 75 5.41 11.07 -12.48
CA VAL A 75 4.61 10.35 -13.47
C VAL A 75 3.13 10.44 -13.14
N MET A 76 2.74 10.34 -11.87
CA MET A 76 1.36 10.57 -11.44
C MET A 76 0.86 11.95 -11.84
N LYS A 77 1.69 12.99 -11.66
CA LYS A 77 1.35 14.37 -12.00
C LYS A 77 1.20 14.59 -13.51
N LEU A 78 2.02 13.95 -14.34
CA LEU A 78 1.98 14.11 -15.80
C LEU A 78 0.92 13.23 -16.48
N VAL A 79 0.82 11.96 -16.09
CA VAL A 79 0.07 10.94 -16.83
C VAL A 79 -1.33 10.72 -16.25
N ARG A 80 -1.59 11.12 -14.99
CA ARG A 80 -2.86 10.88 -14.26
C ARG A 80 -3.34 9.42 -14.33
N ASN A 81 -2.43 8.48 -14.56
CA ASN A 81 -2.72 7.05 -14.67
C ASN A 81 -1.91 6.29 -13.62
N ASP A 82 -2.60 5.71 -12.64
CA ASP A 82 -2.01 5.03 -11.49
C ASP A 82 -1.19 3.80 -11.90
N LEU A 83 -1.63 3.09 -12.93
CA LEU A 83 -0.90 1.94 -13.48
C LEU A 83 0.45 2.34 -14.08
N ALA A 84 0.48 3.45 -14.82
CA ALA A 84 1.72 3.96 -15.41
C ALA A 84 2.69 4.44 -14.32
N ALA A 85 2.18 5.10 -13.27
CA ALA A 85 2.99 5.54 -12.15
C ALA A 85 3.57 4.36 -11.35
N ALA A 86 2.79 3.32 -11.10
CA ALA A 86 3.26 2.11 -10.42
C ALA A 86 4.35 1.38 -11.20
N VAL A 87 4.19 1.23 -12.52
CA VAL A 87 5.20 0.60 -13.39
C VAL A 87 6.47 1.44 -13.45
N ALA A 88 6.37 2.77 -13.55
CA ALA A 88 7.52 3.66 -13.55
C ALA A 88 8.29 3.59 -12.21
N GLY A 89 7.59 3.52 -11.08
CA GLY A 89 8.19 3.31 -9.77
C GLY A 89 8.93 1.98 -9.66
N ALA A 90 8.28 0.88 -10.05
CA ALA A 90 8.91 -0.43 -10.04
C ALA A 90 10.15 -0.50 -10.95
N ALA A 91 10.06 0.09 -12.15
CA ALA A 91 11.16 0.16 -13.10
C ALA A 91 12.34 0.99 -12.55
N THR A 92 12.07 2.13 -11.92
CA THR A 92 13.12 2.97 -11.32
C THR A 92 13.82 2.29 -10.15
N VAL A 93 13.10 1.59 -9.26
CA VAL A 93 13.73 0.76 -8.20
C VAL A 93 14.58 -0.35 -8.81
N ALA A 94 14.05 -1.05 -9.82
CA ALA A 94 14.76 -2.16 -10.46
C ALA A 94 16.07 -1.70 -11.11
N ILE A 95 16.04 -0.60 -11.87
CA ILE A 95 17.22 -0.02 -12.52
C ILE A 95 18.21 0.49 -11.47
N ALA A 96 17.73 1.18 -10.44
CA ALA A 96 18.61 1.76 -9.43
C ALA A 96 19.27 0.68 -8.55
N ARG A 97 18.59 -0.43 -8.24
CA ARG A 97 19.19 -1.63 -7.61
C ARG A 97 20.10 -2.42 -8.54
N TRP A 98 19.92 -2.33 -9.85
CA TRP A 98 20.83 -2.98 -10.79
C TRP A 98 22.15 -2.21 -10.93
N LEU A 99 22.12 -0.90 -10.70
CA LEU A 99 23.29 -0.01 -10.79
C LEU A 99 24.07 0.12 -9.46
N THR A 100 23.51 -0.33 -8.33
CA THR A 100 24.14 -0.31 -7.00
C THR A 100 24.55 -1.70 -6.54
#